data_AF-A0A316LYY7-F1
#
_entry.id   AF-A0A316LYY7-F1
#
_cell.length_a   1.000
_cell.length_b   1.000
_cell.length_c   1.000
_cell.angle_alpha   90.00
_cell.angle_beta   90.00
_cell.angle_gamma   90.00
#
_symmetry.space_group_name_H-M   'P 1'
#
loop_
_entity.id
_entity.type
_entity.pdbx_description
1 polymer ?
#
loop_
_entity_poly.entity_id
_entity_poly.type
_entity_poly.pdbx_seq_one_letter_code
_entity_poly.pdbx_strand_id
1 'polypeptide(L)'
;MIRLLCGVLSFALMLAGDLLFASTRRPVWKTAFPVGFAVCAGSTVWIAVACAPEAYDVWRLAAFGILAVVFGVLLVHALFFALPAAETYGLNGGKTAVCDSGVYALCRHPGVWWFAMLYLSLFGMGLLPLPAALVFPAANFLYAAAQDKWVFEKTLAGYAAYKRRVPCFLPTAESVRRCIGRRGGRG
;
A
#
# COMPACT_ATOMS: atom_id res chain seq x y z
N MET A 1 9.63 21.74 -4.26
CA MET A 1 9.98 21.19 -2.93
C MET A 1 8.75 20.99 -2.04
N ILE A 2 7.91 22.01 -1.82
CA ILE A 2 6.71 21.89 -0.97
C ILE A 2 5.78 20.72 -1.34
N ARG A 3 5.55 20.46 -2.64
CA ARG A 3 4.68 19.37 -3.12
C ARG A 3 5.19 17.99 -2.68
N LEU A 4 6.49 17.74 -2.88
CA LEU A 4 7.15 16.51 -2.44
C LEU A 4 7.08 16.34 -0.92
N LEU A 5 7.29 17.42 -0.16
CA LEU A 5 7.19 17.39 1.30
C LEU A 5 5.78 17.01 1.74
N CYS A 6 4.73 17.59 1.15
CA CYS A 6 3.34 17.22 1.47
C CYS A 6 3.08 15.73 1.23
N GLY A 7 3.60 15.17 0.13
CA GLY A 7 3.44 13.75 -0.18
C GLY A 7 4.30 12.81 0.69
N VAL A 8 5.41 13.29 1.27
CA VAL A 8 6.14 12.52 2.29
C VAL A 8 5.45 12.60 3.65
N LEU A 9 4.97 13.79 4.02
CA LEU A 9 4.27 14.03 5.29
C LEU A 9 2.96 13.23 5.38
N SER A 10 2.31 12.91 4.27
CA SER A 10 1.14 12.03 4.29
C SER A 10 1.46 10.64 4.84
N PHE A 11 2.62 10.07 4.53
CA PHE A 11 3.03 8.77 5.08
C PHE A 11 3.32 8.87 6.58
N ALA A 12 3.90 9.98 7.04
CA ALA A 12 4.11 10.24 8.46
C ALA A 12 2.77 10.38 9.21
N LEU A 13 1.79 11.07 8.62
CA LEU A 13 0.44 11.21 9.17
C LEU A 13 -0.25 9.84 9.29
N MET A 14 -0.19 9.03 8.24
CA MET A 14 -0.72 7.66 8.23
C MET A 14 -0.09 6.82 9.35
N LEU A 15 1.25 6.85 9.46
CA LEU A 15 1.97 6.11 10.49
C LEU A 15 1.63 6.59 11.90
N ALA A 16 1.55 7.89 12.11
CA ALA A 16 1.18 8.47 13.39
C ALA A 16 -0.24 8.01 13.80
N GLY A 17 -1.19 8.04 12.87
CA GLY A 17 -2.54 7.52 13.08
C GLY A 17 -2.54 6.04 13.46
N ASP A 18 -1.77 5.21 12.75
CA ASP A 18 -1.67 3.78 13.05
C ASP A 18 -1.03 3.50 14.42
N LEU A 19 0.01 4.24 14.80
CA LEU A 19 0.66 4.13 16.10
C LEU A 19 -0.26 4.60 17.24
N LEU A 20 -0.97 5.71 17.03
CA LEU A 20 -1.96 6.22 17.98
C LEU A 20 -3.14 5.26 18.12
N PHE A 21 -3.58 4.63 17.04
CA PHE A 21 -4.56 3.55 17.10
C PHE A 21 -4.02 2.34 17.88
N ALA A 22 -2.78 1.91 17.61
CA ALA A 22 -2.15 0.79 18.30
C ALA A 22 -2.01 1.03 19.81
N SER A 23 -1.77 2.28 20.22
CA SER A 23 -1.63 2.70 21.62
C SER A 23 -2.98 2.92 22.32
N THR A 24 -3.88 3.68 21.70
CA THR A 24 -5.12 4.15 22.35
C THR A 24 -6.36 3.31 22.05
N ARG A 25 -6.31 2.46 21.01
CA ARG A 25 -7.43 1.67 20.48
C ARG A 25 -8.66 2.48 20.06
N ARG A 26 -8.56 3.80 19.96
CA ARG A 26 -9.69 4.66 19.55
C ARG A 26 -9.86 4.63 18.03
N PRO A 27 -11.08 4.35 17.51
CA PRO A 27 -11.31 4.20 16.07
C PRO A 27 -11.11 5.51 15.29
N VAL A 28 -11.17 6.67 15.96
CA VAL A 28 -10.91 7.98 15.34
C VAL A 28 -9.57 8.04 14.62
N TRP A 29 -8.54 7.36 15.13
CA TRP A 29 -7.21 7.39 14.53
C TRP A 29 -7.12 6.63 13.20
N LYS A 30 -8.11 5.77 12.88
CA LYS A 30 -8.20 5.10 11.58
C LYS A 30 -8.52 6.07 10.44
N THR A 31 -9.07 7.25 10.72
CA THR A 31 -9.34 8.28 9.70
C THR A 31 -8.06 8.94 9.18
N ALA A 32 -6.95 8.84 9.92
CA ALA A 32 -5.65 9.33 9.47
C ALA A 32 -5.18 8.63 8.18
N PHE A 33 -5.56 7.36 7.98
CA PHE A 33 -5.24 6.62 6.77
C PHE A 33 -5.88 7.22 5.51
N PRO A 34 -7.23 7.31 5.39
CA PRO A 34 -7.85 7.90 4.21
C PRO A 34 -7.48 9.37 4.02
N VAL A 35 -7.27 10.14 5.10
CA VAL A 35 -6.79 11.54 5.01
C VAL A 35 -5.38 11.58 4.42
N GLY A 36 -4.45 10.80 4.95
CA GLY A 36 -3.09 10.74 4.41
C GLY A 36 -3.05 10.24 2.97
N PHE A 37 -3.85 9.22 2.63
CA PHE A 37 -4.00 8.76 1.25
C PHE A 37 -4.47 9.88 0.32
N ALA A 38 -5.50 10.65 0.72
CA ALA A 38 -6.00 11.78 -0.05
C ALA A 38 -4.94 12.87 -0.24
N VAL A 39 -4.16 13.18 0.80
CA VAL A 39 -3.03 14.13 0.72
C VAL A 39 -1.94 13.64 -0.23
N CYS A 40 -1.60 12.34 -0.18
CA CYS A 40 -0.63 11.72 -1.08
C CYS A 40 -1.11 11.81 -2.53
N ALA A 41 -2.35 11.37 -2.80
CA ALA A 41 -2.95 11.43 -4.12
C ALA A 41 -3.04 12.88 -4.65
N GLY A 42 -3.46 13.83 -3.81
CA GLY A 42 -3.52 15.25 -4.15
C GLY A 42 -2.13 15.83 -4.46
N SER A 43 -1.10 15.46 -3.69
CA SER A 43 0.29 15.84 -3.99
C SER A 43 0.75 15.28 -5.33
N THR A 44 0.44 14.03 -5.63
CA THR A 44 0.79 13.38 -6.90
C THR A 44 0.11 14.07 -8.09
N VAL A 45 -1.17 14.38 -7.98
CA VAL A 45 -1.90 15.16 -9.02
C VAL A 45 -1.28 16.55 -9.17
N TRP A 46 -0.96 17.23 -8.08
CA TRP A 46 -0.35 18.56 -8.14
C TRP A 46 1.02 18.53 -8.82
N ILE A 47 1.86 17.53 -8.52
CA ILE A 47 3.14 17.35 -9.21
C ILE A 47 2.89 17.04 -10.69
N ALA A 48 1.93 16.16 -10.99
CA ALA A 48 1.65 15.76 -12.36
C ALA A 48 1.17 16.92 -13.24
N VAL A 49 0.30 17.78 -12.72
CA VAL A 49 -0.14 18.99 -13.41
C VAL A 49 0.99 20.01 -13.55
N ALA A 50 1.79 20.20 -12.50
CA ALA A 50 2.89 21.17 -12.51
C ALA A 50 4.07 20.74 -13.39
N CYS A 51 4.21 19.45 -13.67
CA CYS A 51 5.27 18.88 -14.50
C CYS A 51 4.72 18.33 -15.84
N ALA A 52 3.46 18.65 -16.19
CA ALA A 52 2.85 18.18 -17.40
C ALA A 52 3.68 18.63 -18.63
N PRO A 53 4.06 17.71 -19.52
CA PRO A 53 4.79 18.08 -20.73
C PRO A 53 3.88 18.84 -21.70
N GLU A 54 4.47 19.75 -22.48
CA GLU A 54 3.74 20.51 -23.52
C GLU A 54 3.21 19.59 -24.63
N ALA A 55 3.90 18.48 -24.89
CA ALA A 55 3.51 17.47 -25.84
C ALA A 55 3.66 16.07 -25.21
N TYR A 56 2.63 15.25 -25.38
CA TYR A 56 2.64 13.86 -24.93
C TYR A 56 3.09 12.95 -26.07
N ASP A 57 4.06 12.08 -25.78
CA ASP A 57 4.35 10.93 -26.63
C ASP A 57 3.23 9.90 -26.48
N VAL A 58 2.44 9.74 -27.54
CA VAL A 58 1.25 8.86 -27.57
C VAL A 58 1.61 7.42 -27.24
N TRP A 59 2.78 6.93 -27.66
CA TRP A 59 3.21 5.57 -27.37
C TRP A 59 3.54 5.37 -25.91
N ARG A 60 4.25 6.33 -25.30
CA ARG A 60 4.52 6.30 -23.85
C ARG A 60 3.22 6.41 -23.05
N LEU A 61 2.32 7.30 -23.46
CA LEU A 61 1.04 7.48 -22.79
C LEU A 61 0.20 6.21 -22.85
N ALA A 62 0.13 5.54 -24.00
CA ALA A 62 -0.61 4.28 -24.16
C ALA A 62 0.02 3.14 -23.35
N ALA A 63 1.32 2.88 -23.54
CA ALA A 63 2.00 1.76 -22.90
C ALA A 63 2.02 1.89 -21.37
N PHE A 64 2.48 3.04 -20.87
CA PHE A 64 2.56 3.26 -19.43
C PHE A 64 1.21 3.63 -18.80
N GLY A 65 0.27 4.18 -19.57
CA GLY A 65 -1.09 4.42 -19.10
C GLY A 65 -1.85 3.13 -18.80
N ILE A 66 -1.73 2.11 -19.67
CA ILE A 66 -2.29 0.77 -19.41
C ILE A 66 -1.69 0.19 -18.13
N LEU A 67 -0.36 0.26 -17.97
CA LEU A 67 0.32 -0.22 -16.76
C LEU A 67 -0.16 0.54 -15.51
N ALA A 68 -0.28 1.87 -15.58
CA ALA A 68 -0.76 2.69 -14.48
C ALA A 68 -2.19 2.31 -14.06
N VAL A 69 -3.08 2.06 -15.02
CA VAL A 69 -4.45 1.58 -14.73
C VAL A 69 -4.41 0.21 -14.06
N VAL A 70 -3.65 -0.74 -14.59
CA VAL A 70 -3.54 -2.09 -14.01
C VAL A 70 -3.02 -2.03 -12.58
N PHE A 71 -1.91 -1.33 -12.33
CA PHE A 71 -1.34 -1.23 -10.99
C PHE A 71 -2.20 -0.39 -10.03
N GLY A 72 -2.91 0.63 -10.54
CA GLY A 72 -3.89 1.38 -9.77
C GLY A 72 -5.06 0.52 -9.32
N VAL A 73 -5.62 -0.30 -10.21
CA VAL A 73 -6.69 -1.25 -9.87
C VAL A 73 -6.21 -2.29 -8.85
N LEU A 74 -5.01 -2.85 -9.04
CA LEU A 74 -4.42 -3.79 -8.08
C LEU A 74 -4.21 -3.14 -6.71
N LEU A 75 -3.75 -1.88 -6.66
CA LEU A 75 -3.57 -1.13 -5.43
C LEU A 75 -4.91 -0.87 -4.72
N VAL A 76 -5.94 -0.44 -5.44
CA VAL A 76 -7.29 -0.24 -4.86
C VAL A 76 -7.85 -1.57 -4.35
N HIS A 77 -7.70 -2.64 -5.13
CA HIS A 77 -8.11 -3.98 -4.72
C HIS A 77 -7.40 -4.43 -3.42
N ALA A 78 -6.09 -4.16 -3.31
CA ALA A 78 -5.31 -4.42 -2.09
C ALA A 78 -5.88 -3.74 -0.86
N LEU A 79 -6.16 -2.44 -1.00
CA LEU A 79 -6.46 -1.56 0.10
C LEU A 79 -7.88 -1.76 0.62
N PHE A 80 -8.83 -2.00 -0.29
CA PHE A 80 -10.25 -1.95 0.05
C PHE A 80 -11.01 -3.28 -0.10
N PHE A 81 -10.55 -4.18 -0.98
CA PHE A 81 -11.30 -5.41 -1.30
C PHE A 81 -10.65 -6.66 -0.72
N ALA A 82 -9.32 -6.72 -0.65
CA ALA A 82 -8.59 -7.86 -0.10
C ALA A 82 -8.56 -7.87 1.44
N LEU A 83 -8.92 -6.75 2.09
CA LEU A 83 -9.05 -6.63 3.54
C LEU A 83 -10.54 -6.54 3.90
N PRO A 84 -11.08 -7.43 4.75
CA PRO A 84 -12.46 -7.35 5.18
C PRO A 84 -12.70 -6.05 5.96
N ALA A 85 -13.45 -5.11 5.35
CA ALA A 85 -13.76 -3.82 5.96
C ALA A 85 -14.38 -3.96 7.38
N ALA A 86 -15.21 -4.98 7.60
CA ALA A 86 -15.84 -5.23 8.90
C ALA A 86 -14.82 -5.51 10.03
N GLU A 87 -13.69 -6.16 9.72
CA GLU A 87 -12.67 -6.52 10.71
C GLU A 87 -11.56 -5.46 10.84
N THR A 88 -11.20 -4.78 9.74
CA THR A 88 -10.21 -3.69 9.74
C THR A 88 -10.75 -2.39 10.33
N TYR A 89 -12.05 -2.09 10.18
CA TYR A 89 -12.66 -0.86 10.71
C TYR A 89 -13.25 -0.99 12.11
N GLY A 90 -13.27 -2.19 12.71
CA GLY A 90 -13.37 -2.36 14.16
C GLY A 90 -14.81 -2.34 14.70
N LEU A 91 -15.71 -3.08 14.07
CA LEU A 91 -17.06 -3.29 14.61
C LEU A 91 -17.06 -4.10 15.92
N ASN A 92 -15.95 -4.76 16.30
CA ASN A 92 -15.94 -5.71 17.42
C ASN A 92 -15.00 -5.38 18.59
N GLY A 93 -14.36 -4.20 18.66
CA GLY A 93 -13.57 -3.77 19.83
C GLY A 93 -12.34 -4.62 20.22
N GLY A 94 -12.14 -5.78 19.58
CA GLY A 94 -11.03 -6.72 19.80
C GLY A 94 -9.88 -6.57 18.80
N LYS A 95 -8.88 -7.46 18.91
CA LYS A 95 -7.80 -7.58 17.92
C LYS A 95 -8.38 -8.11 16.59
N THR A 96 -8.13 -7.40 15.50
CA THR A 96 -8.54 -7.80 14.15
C THR A 96 -7.85 -9.11 13.76
N ALA A 97 -8.58 -10.05 13.17
CA ALA A 97 -8.01 -11.30 12.68
C ALA A 97 -7.08 -11.03 11.48
N VAL A 98 -6.03 -11.84 11.34
CA VAL A 98 -5.11 -11.71 10.21
C VAL A 98 -5.77 -12.30 8.97
N CYS A 99 -5.87 -11.53 7.89
CA CYS A 99 -6.22 -12.06 6.57
C CYS A 99 -4.99 -12.77 5.96
N ASP A 100 -5.02 -14.11 5.90
CA ASP A 100 -3.92 -14.95 5.38
C ASP A 100 -4.21 -15.53 3.98
N SER A 101 -5.18 -14.96 3.26
CA SER A 101 -5.69 -15.50 2.00
C SER A 101 -5.32 -14.64 0.78
N GLY A 102 -5.32 -15.26 -0.41
CA GLY A 102 -5.00 -14.58 -1.67
C GLY A 102 -3.57 -14.04 -1.74
N VAL A 103 -3.42 -12.79 -2.16
CA VAL A 103 -2.12 -12.12 -2.38
C VAL A 103 -1.35 -11.88 -1.08
N TYR A 104 -2.05 -11.78 0.05
CA TYR A 104 -1.43 -11.70 1.37
C TYR A 104 -0.84 -13.04 1.84
N ALA A 105 -1.20 -14.16 1.21
CA ALA A 105 -0.51 -15.43 1.45
C ALA A 105 0.90 -15.48 0.82
N LEU A 106 1.17 -14.64 -0.19
CA LEU A 106 2.44 -14.61 -0.93
C LEU A 106 3.47 -13.71 -0.24
N CYS A 107 3.08 -12.48 0.09
CA CYS A 107 3.86 -11.55 0.91
C CYS A 107 2.93 -10.66 1.72
N ARG A 108 3.42 -10.09 2.83
CA ARG A 108 2.58 -9.32 3.77
C ARG A 108 2.17 -7.94 3.25
N HIS A 109 2.97 -7.36 2.35
CA HIS A 109 2.72 -6.02 1.79
C HIS A 109 2.76 -5.99 0.26
N PRO A 110 1.83 -6.67 -0.44
CA PRO A 110 1.83 -6.70 -1.90
C PRO A 110 1.52 -5.30 -2.50
N GLY A 111 0.78 -4.47 -1.76
CA GLY A 111 0.48 -3.07 -2.11
C GLY A 111 1.71 -2.17 -2.26
N VAL A 112 2.84 -2.50 -1.62
CA VAL A 112 4.08 -1.73 -1.77
C VAL A 112 4.60 -1.82 -3.21
N TRP A 113 4.53 -3.00 -3.81
CA TRP A 113 4.96 -3.22 -5.19
C TRP A 113 4.00 -2.59 -6.19
N TRP A 114 2.68 -2.72 -6.00
CA TRP A 114 1.70 -2.07 -6.87
C TRP A 114 1.82 -0.56 -6.83
N PHE A 115 2.06 0.02 -5.66
CA PHE A 115 2.34 1.44 -5.53
C PHE A 115 3.64 1.84 -6.24
N ALA A 116 4.73 1.09 -6.06
CA ALA A 116 6.00 1.38 -6.74
C ALA A 116 5.85 1.33 -8.27
N MET A 117 5.19 0.30 -8.79
CA MET A 117 4.97 0.14 -10.23
C MET A 117 4.02 1.18 -10.81
N LEU A 118 3.01 1.62 -10.05
CA LEU A 118 2.17 2.75 -10.42
C LEU A 118 3.00 4.03 -10.61
N TYR A 119 3.89 4.36 -9.65
CA TYR A 119 4.71 5.57 -9.74
C TYR A 119 5.76 5.50 -10.86
N LEU A 120 6.34 4.33 -11.11
CA LEU A 120 7.21 4.11 -12.28
C LEU A 120 6.44 4.25 -13.60
N SER A 121 5.19 3.79 -13.65
CA SER A 121 4.34 3.96 -14.83
C SER A 121 4.03 5.44 -15.08
N LEU A 122 3.65 6.19 -14.04
CA LEU A 122 3.41 7.64 -14.13
C LEU A 122 4.67 8.41 -14.56
N PHE A 123 5.85 8.00 -14.10
CA PHE A 123 7.13 8.53 -14.60
C PHE A 123 7.35 8.20 -16.08
N GLY A 124 7.09 6.95 -16.50
CA GLY A 124 7.21 6.52 -17.90
C GLY A 124 6.30 7.28 -18.86
N MET A 125 5.11 7.69 -18.41
CA MET A 125 4.20 8.59 -19.12
C MET A 125 4.72 10.03 -19.24
N GLY A 126 5.78 10.39 -18.51
CA GLY A 126 6.28 11.77 -18.40
C GLY A 126 5.46 12.65 -17.46
N LEU A 127 4.54 12.08 -16.67
CA LEU A 127 3.69 12.85 -15.75
C LEU A 127 4.38 13.18 -14.44
N LEU A 128 5.31 12.35 -13.97
CA LEU A 128 6.04 12.61 -12.73
C LEU A 128 7.52 12.81 -12.99
N PRO A 129 8.19 13.70 -12.25
CA PRO A 129 9.64 13.77 -12.25
C PRO A 129 10.24 12.60 -11.46
N LEU A 130 11.46 12.18 -11.82
CA LEU A 130 12.15 11.04 -11.22
C LEU A 130 12.20 11.08 -9.67
N PRO A 131 12.45 12.23 -9.01
CA PRO A 131 12.44 12.26 -7.54
C PRO A 131 11.10 11.85 -6.92
N ALA A 132 9.97 12.27 -7.50
CA ALA A 132 8.64 11.88 -7.00
C ALA A 132 8.41 10.37 -7.18
N ALA A 133 8.83 9.83 -8.32
CA ALA A 133 8.71 8.42 -8.66
C ALA A 133 9.55 7.48 -7.78
N LEU A 134 10.59 8.01 -7.11
CA LEU A 134 11.44 7.23 -6.20
C LEU A 134 11.10 7.48 -4.72
N VAL A 135 10.93 8.75 -4.33
CA VAL A 135 10.72 9.13 -2.93
C VAL A 135 9.41 8.61 -2.38
N PHE A 136 8.32 8.65 -3.15
CA PHE A 136 7.01 8.21 -2.64
C PHE A 136 6.97 6.68 -2.46
N PRO A 137 7.46 5.85 -3.42
CA PRO A 137 7.59 4.42 -3.17
C PRO A 137 8.53 4.08 -2.02
N ALA A 138 9.65 4.80 -1.85
CA ALA A 138 10.54 4.60 -0.72
C ALA A 138 9.86 4.94 0.62
N ALA A 139 9.14 6.06 0.69
CA ALA A 139 8.35 6.43 1.86
C ALA A 139 7.24 5.41 2.16
N ASN A 140 6.57 4.89 1.13
CA ASN A 140 5.59 3.82 1.27
C ASN A 140 6.20 2.51 1.79
N PHE A 141 7.41 2.17 1.34
CA PHE A 141 8.15 1.00 1.85
C PHE A 141 8.49 1.16 3.33
N LEU A 142 9.01 2.33 3.73
CA LEU A 142 9.32 2.64 5.13
C LEU A 142 8.06 2.61 6.00
N TYR A 143 6.96 3.18 5.50
CA TYR A 143 5.67 3.14 6.15
C TYR A 143 5.20 1.70 6.38
N ALA A 144 5.22 0.86 5.34
CA ALA A 144 4.85 -0.55 5.45
C ALA A 144 5.74 -1.33 6.43
N ALA A 145 7.06 -1.10 6.40
CA ALA A 145 8.00 -1.72 7.34
C ALA A 145 7.73 -1.30 8.80
N ALA A 146 7.39 -0.03 9.02
CA ALA A 146 7.03 0.50 10.32
C ALA A 146 5.71 -0.10 10.82
N GLN A 147 4.72 -0.26 9.95
CA GLN A 147 3.46 -0.93 10.27
C GLN A 147 3.68 -2.40 10.67
N ASP A 148 4.46 -3.15 9.87
CA ASP A 148 4.79 -4.57 10.12
C ASP A 148 5.42 -4.77 11.50
N LYS A 149 6.31 -3.85 11.90
CA LYS A 149 7.09 -3.97 13.13
C LYS A 149 6.35 -3.44 14.37
N TRP A 150 5.67 -2.30 14.27
CA TRP A 150 5.18 -1.59 15.46
C TRP A 150 3.67 -1.58 15.61
N VAL A 151 2.92 -1.67 14.52
CA VAL A 151 1.47 -1.53 14.51
C VAL A 151 0.83 -2.92 14.55
N PHE A 152 1.20 -3.79 13.61
CA PHE A 152 0.54 -5.08 13.41
C PHE A 152 0.77 -6.07 14.54
N GLU A 153 1.95 -6.06 15.18
CA GLU A 153 2.21 -6.88 16.37
C GLU A 153 1.26 -6.57 17.53
N LYS A 154 0.80 -5.33 17.64
CA LYS A 154 -0.09 -4.89 18.72
C LYS A 154 -1.57 -5.03 18.33
N THR A 155 -1.91 -4.77 17.08
CA THR A 155 -3.29 -4.63 16.61
C THR A 155 -3.90 -5.94 16.10
N LEU A 156 -3.11 -6.84 15.52
CA LEU A 156 -3.59 -8.08 14.90
C LEU A 156 -3.44 -9.30 15.83
N ALA A 157 -4.49 -10.11 15.95
CA ALA A 157 -4.44 -11.37 16.69
C ALA A 157 -3.68 -12.43 15.90
N GLY A 158 -2.71 -13.12 16.51
CA GLY A 158 -1.96 -14.19 15.84
C GLY A 158 -0.88 -13.71 14.86
N TYR A 159 -0.59 -12.40 14.82
CA TYR A 159 0.41 -11.83 13.91
C TYR A 159 1.80 -12.44 14.04
N ALA A 160 2.24 -12.78 15.26
CA ALA A 160 3.53 -13.44 15.48
C ALA A 160 3.63 -14.81 14.78
N ALA A 161 2.51 -15.56 14.71
CA ALA A 161 2.46 -16.83 13.97
C ALA A 161 2.46 -16.61 12.45
N TYR A 162 1.80 -15.55 11.98
CA TYR A 162 1.79 -15.14 10.58
C TYR A 162 3.15 -14.63 10.09
N LYS A 163 3.83 -13.79 10.87
CA LYS A 163 5.16 -13.23 10.58
C LYS A 163 6.24 -14.30 10.39
N ARG A 164 6.10 -15.44 11.09
CA ARG A 164 6.97 -16.61 10.92
C ARG A 164 6.73 -17.39 9.63
N ARG A 165 5.55 -17.23 9.01
CA ARG A 165 5.10 -18.05 7.88
C ARG A 165 5.14 -17.33 6.54
N VAL A 166 4.85 -16.03 6.51
CA VAL A 166 4.73 -15.25 5.27
C VAL A 166 5.81 -14.18 5.24
N PRO A 167 6.62 -14.06 4.18
CA PRO A 167 7.69 -13.05 4.09
C PRO A 167 7.13 -11.62 3.94
N CYS A 168 7.90 -10.61 4.37
CA CYS A 168 7.42 -9.23 4.44
C CYS A 168 7.11 -8.63 3.05
N PHE A 169 8.10 -8.63 2.15
CA PHE A 169 8.01 -7.93 0.86
C PHE A 169 8.13 -8.87 -0.35
N LEU A 170 9.09 -9.79 -0.35
CA LEU A 170 9.33 -10.69 -1.47
C LEU A 170 8.72 -12.06 -1.19
N PRO A 171 7.92 -12.62 -2.11
CA PRO A 171 7.38 -13.97 -1.96
C PRO A 171 8.52 -14.99 -1.97
N THR A 172 8.42 -16.00 -1.11
CA THR A 172 9.36 -17.13 -1.08
C THR A 172 8.75 -18.30 -1.83
N ALA A 173 9.59 -19.22 -2.35
CA ALA A 173 9.11 -20.43 -3.01
C ALA A 173 8.12 -21.23 -2.13
N GLU A 174 8.28 -21.16 -0.80
CA GLU A 174 7.40 -21.78 0.18
C GLU A 174 6.05 -21.07 0.35
N SER A 175 5.98 -19.73 0.20
CA SER A 175 4.72 -19.00 0.20
C SER A 175 3.93 -19.22 -1.10
N VAL A 176 4.64 -19.31 -2.24
CA VAL A 176 4.07 -19.68 -3.54
C VAL A 176 3.48 -21.09 -3.51
N ARG A 177 4.23 -22.08 -3.00
CA ARG A 177 3.74 -23.47 -2.88
C ARG A 177 2.47 -23.60 -2.04
N ARG A 178 2.34 -22.83 -0.95
CA ARG A 178 1.13 -22.83 -0.11
C ARG A 178 -0.06 -22.14 -0.78
N CYS A 179 0.18 -21.05 -1.50
CA CYS A 179 -0.87 -20.39 -2.29
C CYS A 179 -1.43 -21.33 -3.38
N ILE A 180 -0.55 -22.07 -4.06
CA ILE A 180 -0.93 -23.04 -5.10
C ILE A 180 -1.56 -24.30 -4.47
N GLY A 181 -0.99 -24.82 -3.39
CA GLY A 181 -1.50 -26.01 -2.69
C GLY A 181 -2.89 -25.83 -2.08
N ARG A 182 -3.21 -24.65 -1.53
CA ARG A 182 -4.58 -24.32 -1.07
C ARG A 182 -5.60 -24.28 -2.21
N ARG A 183 -5.18 -24.03 -3.46
CA ARG A 183 -6.06 -24.03 -4.64
C ARG A 183 -6.38 -25.45 -5.12
N GLY A 184 -5.53 -26.43 -4.80
CA GLY A 184 -5.73 -27.86 -5.11
C GLY A 184 -6.39 -28.70 -4.01
N GLY A 185 -6.64 -28.14 -2.82
CA GLY A 185 -7.21 -28.83 -1.66
C GLY A 185 -8.70 -28.57 -1.42
N ARG A 186 -9.47 -28.27 -2.48
CA ARG A 186 -10.94 -28.37 -2.43
C ARG A 186 -11.35 -29.73 -3.01
N GLY A 187 -11.26 -30.75 -2.17
CA GLY A 187 -11.92 -32.05 -2.30
C GLY A 187 -12.59 -32.32 -0.97
#